data_AF-A0A399YR07-F1
#
_entry.id   AF-A0A399YR07-F1
#
_cell.length_a   1.000
_cell.length_b   1.000
_cell.length_c   1.000
_cell.angle_alpha   90.00
_cell.angle_beta   90.00
_cell.angle_gamma   90.00
#
_symmetry.space_group_name_H-M   'P 1'
#
loop_
_entity.id
_entity.type
_entity.pdbx_description
1 polymer ?
#
loop_
_entity_poly.entity_id
_entity_poly.type
_entity_poly.pdbx_seq_one_letter_code
_entity_poly.pdbx_strand_id
1 'polypeptide(L)'
;MAPEPLKKLQQEIEKTQASNDEQAASMADLRDHIQRAIDEPENAPGLLEALRDSFAQFQADHPQLAAAIQSAVDFLAESGV
;
A
#
# COMPACT_ATOMS: atom_id res chain seq x y z
N MET A 1 9.50 -1.52 -14.82
CA MET A 1 8.73 -0.26 -14.68
C MET A 1 7.71 -0.52 -13.58
N ALA A 2 7.74 0.21 -12.46
CA ALA A 2 6.79 -0.04 -11.37
C ALA A 2 5.34 0.29 -11.80
N PRO A 3 4.33 -0.48 -11.36
CA PRO A 3 2.93 -0.26 -11.69
C PRO A 3 2.46 1.14 -11.29
N GLU A 4 1.64 1.78 -12.13
CA GLU A 4 1.02 3.07 -11.81
C GLU A 4 0.27 3.11 -10.46
N PRO A 5 -0.54 2.10 -10.10
CA PRO A 5 -1.25 2.11 -8.81
C PRO A 5 -0.29 2.01 -7.62
N LEU A 6 0.78 1.21 -7.72
CA LEU A 6 1.81 1.12 -6.67
C LEU A 6 2.59 2.44 -6.53
N LYS A 7 2.89 3.13 -7.63
CA LYS A 7 3.52 4.46 -7.59
C LYS A 7 2.63 5.51 -6.93
N LYS A 8 1.34 5.54 -7.29
CA LYS A 8 0.38 6.45 -6.66
C LYS A 8 0.27 6.18 -5.17
N LEU A 9 0.20 4.92 -4.78
CA LEU A 9 0.19 4.54 -3.37
C LEU A 9 1.44 5.02 -2.64
N GLN A 10 2.65 4.78 -3.17
CA GLN A 10 3.88 5.29 -2.56
C GLN A 10 3.83 6.81 -2.37
N GLN A 11 3.41 7.56 -3.39
CA GLN A 11 3.30 9.02 -3.30
C GLN A 11 2.30 9.46 -2.23
N GLU A 12 1.17 8.78 -2.11
CA GLU A 12 0.18 9.10 -1.07
C GLU A 12 0.71 8.76 0.32
N ILE A 13 1.45 7.65 0.50
CA ILE A 13 2.12 7.34 1.77
C ILE A 13 3.14 8.44 2.14
N GLU A 14 3.92 8.93 1.17
CA GLU A 14 4.92 9.98 1.42
C GLU A 14 4.28 11.33 1.78
N LYS A 15 3.11 11.64 1.21
CA LYS A 15 2.36 12.86 1.54
C LYS A 15 1.57 12.75 2.83
N THR A 16 1.14 11.54 3.19
CA THR A 16 0.30 11.31 4.34
C THR A 16 1.15 11.41 5.61
N GLN A 17 0.78 12.34 6.49
CA GLN A 17 1.40 12.42 7.79
C GLN A 17 0.73 11.41 8.73
N ALA A 18 1.51 10.47 9.25
CA ALA A 18 1.03 9.52 10.26
C ALA A 18 0.53 10.28 11.50
N SER A 19 -0.66 9.91 11.99
CA SER A 19 -1.26 10.55 13.16
C SER A 19 -0.71 10.01 14.48
N ASN A 20 -0.09 8.81 14.46
CA ASN A 20 0.52 8.15 15.61
C ASN A 20 1.68 7.24 15.16
N ASP A 21 2.44 6.72 16.13
CA ASP A 21 3.58 5.84 15.88
C ASP A 21 3.19 4.52 15.21
N GLU A 22 1.99 3.99 15.50
CA GLU A 22 1.47 2.76 14.89
C GLU A 22 1.22 2.93 13.39
N GLN A 23 0.53 4.00 13.00
CA GLN A 23 0.34 4.40 11.61
C GLN A 23 1.67 4.68 10.92
N ALA A 24 2.63 5.30 11.60
CA ALA A 24 3.95 5.55 11.04
C ALA A 24 4.70 4.24 10.75
N ALA A 25 4.62 3.28 11.67
CA ALA A 25 5.19 1.95 11.49
C ALA A 25 4.53 1.20 10.33
N SER A 26 3.20 1.16 10.27
CA SER A 26 2.48 0.53 9.16
C SER A 26 2.75 1.20 7.82
N MET A 27 2.88 2.53 7.76
CA MET A 27 3.25 3.23 6.52
C MET A 27 4.69 2.93 6.08
N ALA A 28 5.60 2.67 7.02
CA ALA A 28 6.97 2.25 6.70
C ALA A 28 7.01 0.81 6.20
N ASP A 29 6.29 -0.09 6.88
CA ASP A 29 6.13 -1.49 6.50
C ASP A 29 5.49 -1.63 5.11
N LEU A 30 4.39 -0.91 4.87
CA LEU A 30 3.72 -0.91 3.57
C LEU A 30 4.63 -0.43 2.44
N ARG A 31 5.50 0.56 2.70
CA ARG A 31 6.50 1.02 1.73
C ARG A 31 7.52 -0.07 1.40
N ASP A 32 8.00 -0.81 2.41
CA ASP A 32 8.92 -1.92 2.21
C ASP A 32 8.27 -3.03 1.38
N HIS A 33 7.03 -3.42 1.74
CA HIS A 33 6.25 -4.40 0.98
C HIS A 33 6.03 -3.98 -0.49
N ILE A 34 5.73 -2.70 -0.75
CA ILE A 34 5.55 -2.21 -2.11
C ILE A 34 6.87 -2.25 -2.88
N GLN A 35 7.96 -1.79 -2.27
CA GLN A 35 9.28 -1.84 -2.90
C GLN A 35 9.68 -3.29 -3.20
N ARG A 36 9.45 -4.19 -2.26
CA ARG A 36 9.73 -5.61 -2.40
C ARG A 36 8.92 -6.25 -3.51
N ALA A 37 7.63 -5.94 -3.64
CA ALA A 37 6.82 -6.46 -4.75
C ALA A 37 7.22 -5.88 -6.11
N ILE A 38 7.81 -4.68 -6.15
CA ILE A 38 8.35 -4.06 -7.37
C ILE A 38 9.64 -4.77 -7.82
N ASP A 39 10.54 -5.06 -6.88
CA ASP A 39 11.81 -5.76 -7.15
C ASP A 39 11.60 -7.27 -7.36
N GLU A 40 10.74 -7.88 -6.55
CA GLU A 40 10.46 -9.31 -6.48
C GLU A 40 8.94 -9.55 -6.67
N PRO A 41 8.43 -9.65 -7.91
CA PRO A 41 6.99 -9.80 -8.17
C PRO A 41 6.38 -11.08 -7.58
N GLU A 42 7.18 -12.08 -7.23
CA GLU A 42 6.74 -13.26 -6.49
C GLU A 42 6.23 -12.94 -5.08
N ASN A 43 6.61 -11.80 -4.50
CA ASN A 43 6.15 -11.31 -3.20
C ASN A 43 4.87 -10.46 -3.28
N ALA A 44 4.29 -10.30 -4.48
CA ALA A 44 3.03 -9.59 -4.65
C ALA A 44 1.86 -10.11 -3.79
N PRO A 45 1.71 -11.44 -3.51
CA PRO A 45 0.68 -11.93 -2.60
C PRO A 45 0.82 -11.37 -1.18
N GLY A 46 2.05 -11.30 -0.68
CA GLY A 46 2.33 -10.72 0.64
C GLY A 46 2.02 -9.22 0.71
N LEU A 47 2.26 -8.49 -0.39
CA LEU A 47 1.84 -7.09 -0.49
C LEU A 47 0.30 -6.96 -0.48
N LEU A 48 -0.43 -7.83 -1.19
CA LEU A 48 -1.89 -7.79 -1.22
C LEU A 48 -2.49 -7.94 0.20
N GLU A 49 -1.95 -8.85 1.00
CA GLU A 49 -2.37 -9.01 2.40
C GLU A 49 -2.07 -7.76 3.24
N ALA A 50 -0.83 -7.24 3.15
CA ALA A 50 -0.43 -6.03 3.87
C ALA A 50 -1.30 -4.80 3.52
N LEU A 51 -1.66 -4.66 2.25
CA LEU A 51 -2.55 -3.59 1.77
C LEU A 51 -3.96 -3.71 2.35
N ARG A 52 -4.52 -4.92 2.41
CA ARG A 52 -5.88 -5.13 2.94
C ARG A 52 -5.95 -4.85 4.44
N ASP A 53 -4.92 -5.21 5.18
CA ASP A 53 -4.81 -4.92 6.61
C ASP A 53 -4.67 -3.40 6.85
N SER A 54 -3.75 -2.76 6.12
CA SER A 54 -3.54 -1.32 6.18
C SER A 54 -4.75 -0.50 5.72
N PHE A 55 -5.54 -1.00 4.77
CA PHE A 55 -6.76 -0.30 4.33
C PHE A 55 -7.72 -0.06 5.49
N ALA A 56 -7.96 -1.05 6.33
CA ALA A 56 -8.84 -0.91 7.49
C ALA A 56 -8.29 0.12 8.50
N GLN A 57 -6.98 0.16 8.67
CA GLN A 57 -6.31 1.09 9.58
C GLN A 57 -6.35 2.54 9.08
N PHE A 58 -6.24 2.76 7.76
CA PHE A 58 -6.18 4.10 7.18
C PHE A 58 -7.52 4.62 6.66
N GLN A 59 -8.52 3.76 6.47
CA GLN A 59 -9.87 4.13 6.02
C GLN A 59 -10.51 5.22 6.87
N ALA A 60 -10.31 5.18 8.19
CA ALA A 60 -10.95 6.11 9.12
C ALA A 60 -10.27 7.49 9.14
N ASP A 61 -8.94 7.51 9.22
CA ASP A 61 -8.18 8.75 9.41
C ASP A 61 -7.66 9.36 8.10
N HIS A 62 -7.39 8.53 7.08
CA HIS A 62 -6.71 8.92 5.84
C HIS A 62 -7.44 8.38 4.60
N PRO A 63 -8.63 8.93 4.26
CA PRO A 63 -9.45 8.40 3.17
C PRO A 63 -8.78 8.46 1.79
N GLN A 64 -7.87 9.41 1.56
CA GLN A 64 -7.10 9.52 0.31
C GLN A 64 -6.09 8.37 0.18
N LEU A 65 -5.37 8.08 1.26
CA LEU A 65 -4.45 6.95 1.33
C LEU A 65 -5.21 5.63 1.17
N ALA A 66 -6.36 5.47 1.84
CA ALA A 66 -7.21 4.30 1.70
C ALA A 66 -7.68 4.08 0.24
N ALA A 67 -8.05 5.14 -0.48
CA ALA A 67 -8.42 5.04 -1.89
C ALA A 67 -7.24 4.59 -2.78
N ALA A 68 -6.02 5.05 -2.49
CA ALA A 68 -4.82 4.61 -3.18
C ALA A 68 -4.47 3.14 -2.87
N ILE A 69 -4.63 2.72 -1.61
CA ILE A 69 -4.48 1.32 -1.18
C ILE A 69 -5.47 0.44 -1.93
N GLN A 70 -6.75 0.82 -1.96
CA GLN A 70 -7.78 0.08 -2.68
C GLN A 70 -7.43 -0.08 -4.17
N SER A 71 -6.98 1.00 -4.82
CA SER A 71 -6.54 0.94 -6.22
C SER A 71 -5.37 -0.03 -6.45
N ALA A 72 -4.45 -0.14 -5.49
CA ALA A 72 -3.35 -1.11 -5.53
C ALA A 72 -3.83 -2.55 -5.31
N VAL A 73 -4.77 -2.76 -4.38
CA VAL A 73 -5.41 -4.06 -4.14
C VAL A 73 -6.13 -4.56 -5.39
N ASP A 74 -6.94 -3.70 -6.02
CA ASP A 74 -7.67 -4.04 -7.24
C ASP A 74 -6.70 -4.44 -8.36
N PHE A 75 -5.63 -3.65 -8.56
CA PHE A 75 -4.60 -3.97 -9.56
C PHE A 75 -3.91 -5.32 -9.31
N LEU A 76 -3.56 -5.62 -8.06
CA LEU A 76 -2.91 -6.88 -7.71
C LEU A 76 -3.88 -8.05 -7.92
N ALA A 77 -5.13 -7.90 -7.50
CA ALA A 77 -6.18 -8.91 -7.72
C ALA A 77 -6.44 -9.16 -9.22
N GLU A 78 -6.48 -8.10 -10.04
CA GLU A 78 -6.60 -8.21 -11.50
C GLU A 78 -5.37 -8.87 -12.14
N SER A 79 -4.20 -8.72 -11.53
CA SER A 79 -2.95 -9.35 -11.97
C SER A 79 -2.89 -10.86 -11.65
N GLY A 80 -3.92 -11.43 -11.03
CA GLY A 80 -4.00 -12.86 -10.68
C GLY A 80 -3.18 -13.26 -9.46
N VAL A 81 -2.86 -12.28 -8.61
CA VAL A 81 -2.22 -12.44 -7.30
C VAL A 81 -3.27 -12.76 -6.24
#